data_AF-A0A895XTD7-F1
#
_entry.id   AF-A0A895XTD7-F1
#
_cell.length_a   1.000
_cell.length_b   1.000
_cell.length_c   1.000
_cell.angle_alpha   90.00
_cell.angle_beta   90.00
_cell.angle_gamma   90.00
#
_symmetry.space_group_name_H-M   'P 1'
#
loop_
_entity.id
_entity.type
_entity.pdbx_description
1 polymer ?
#
loop_
_entity_poly.entity_id
_entity_poly.type
_entity_poly.pdbx_seq_one_letter_code
_entity_poly.pdbx_strand_id
1 'polypeptide(L)'
;MATSFEDKPQRSLRSSRLRGFRRKSYRRLLATRRWRGWRPVGLAVALVTVSLVAVVLGLVLGAQTKAEVGPFETAMSVQPTNSGHTLIELPPLGNVILDSHDGPLQLQLRLESVHADTAQHMVDDPNYLVLMSNSIADDVAASLVRVAVSALASTTLAGLIIGSLVFRTMRRTAICGGMSFVLTLAAIGAAGLTVRTESISEPRYEGLLTHAPTVIGSAQTIADDYEQYALQLGQFVGNISEFYAIATDPQVFPADEDTIRVLHVSDLHLNPAAWDFVESLSNQFSVDLVADTGDTTDWGSPREASLYAEGVDQIDVPYVWVKGNHDSAHTVSAMSSYDHVIVLDGDVVEVEGLTIAGVADPRFTPDKTDQPSSEYAERMLLDSGERLKQAIQNHGGADVAMVHDPFMAQPVVGEVPIVLSGHKHRRVIEYMGMGTIGMTEGSTGAAGLRALDLSSPMKMQASVLYFDVETGALKAYDNISVGAIGESDISLQRNVIPEGDRISKDDLDDWSEPDVAPEHVREPEEEDY
;
A
#
# COMPACT_ATOMS: atom_id res chain seq x y z
N MET A 1 -8.16 25.12 -105.20
CA MET A 1 -9.48 25.71 -105.52
C MET A 1 -9.87 26.58 -104.33
N ALA A 2 -9.91 27.90 -104.39
CA ALA A 2 -10.44 28.80 -105.43
C ALA A 2 -11.97 28.64 -105.55
N THR A 3 -12.83 29.53 -105.02
CA THR A 3 -13.21 30.90 -105.48
C THR A 3 -14.01 30.87 -106.80
N SER A 4 -15.11 31.62 -107.02
CA SER A 4 -15.82 32.71 -106.29
C SER A 4 -17.23 32.91 -106.93
N PHE A 5 -17.96 33.99 -106.59
CA PHE A 5 -19.14 34.57 -107.30
C PHE A 5 -20.49 33.81 -107.13
N GLU A 6 -21.70 34.38 -107.30
CA GLU A 6 -22.36 35.69 -106.98
C GLU A 6 -23.89 35.54 -107.26
N ASP A 7 -24.89 36.36 -106.88
CA ASP A 7 -24.99 37.60 -106.06
C ASP A 7 -26.46 37.90 -105.60
N LYS A 8 -26.68 38.42 -104.37
CA LYS A 8 -27.78 39.32 -103.91
C LYS A 8 -29.29 38.95 -104.18
N PRO A 9 -30.30 39.80 -103.81
CA PRO A 9 -30.44 40.70 -102.63
C PRO A 9 -31.83 40.71 -101.93
N GLN A 10 -31.89 41.37 -100.74
CA GLN A 10 -33.05 42.13 -100.18
C GLN A 10 -34.29 41.32 -99.70
N ARG A 11 -35.10 41.72 -98.70
CA ARG A 11 -35.35 42.95 -97.88
C ARG A 11 -35.96 42.52 -96.50
N SER A 12 -36.31 43.32 -95.47
CA SER A 12 -36.24 44.77 -95.17
C SER A 12 -36.53 45.08 -93.67
N LEU A 13 -35.67 45.88 -92.99
CA LEU A 13 -35.99 46.75 -91.82
C LEU A 13 -36.38 46.04 -90.48
N ARG A 14 -36.21 46.56 -89.26
CA ARG A 14 -35.95 47.89 -88.64
C ARG A 14 -34.99 47.72 -87.41
N SER A 15 -34.30 48.70 -86.80
CA SER A 15 -33.93 50.09 -87.16
C SER A 15 -32.93 50.70 -86.15
N SER A 16 -31.82 51.29 -86.64
CA SER A 16 -31.16 52.57 -86.23
C SER A 16 -31.06 53.06 -84.75
N ARG A 17 -30.00 53.79 -84.30
CA ARG A 17 -28.71 54.23 -84.90
C ARG A 17 -27.79 54.87 -83.82
N LEU A 18 -26.50 54.51 -83.85
CA LEU A 18 -25.27 55.36 -83.74
C LEU A 18 -25.04 56.43 -82.62
N ARG A 19 -23.74 56.62 -82.35
CA ARG A 19 -23.07 57.63 -81.48
C ARG A 19 -23.13 57.32 -79.96
N GLY A 20 -22.06 57.46 -79.18
CA GLY A 20 -20.66 57.74 -79.53
C GLY A 20 -19.77 58.08 -78.31
N PHE A 21 -18.48 58.32 -78.58
CA PHE A 21 -17.45 58.86 -77.68
C PHE A 21 -16.79 57.96 -76.59
N ARG A 22 -15.52 58.29 -76.34
CA ARG A 22 -14.57 57.65 -75.41
C ARG A 22 -15.01 57.73 -73.94
N ARG A 23 -14.72 56.69 -73.15
CA ARG A 23 -14.02 56.88 -71.85
C ARG A 23 -13.21 55.66 -71.38
N LYS A 24 -12.11 55.99 -70.71
CA LYS A 24 -11.07 55.11 -70.16
C LYS A 24 -11.54 54.28 -68.95
N SER A 25 -11.02 53.04 -68.88
CA SER A 25 -10.49 52.39 -67.66
C SER A 25 -11.42 52.03 -66.48
N TYR A 26 -10.86 51.19 -65.59
CA TYR A 26 -11.33 50.83 -64.24
C TYR A 26 -12.59 49.94 -64.10
N ARG A 27 -12.40 48.61 -64.24
CA ARG A 27 -12.66 47.64 -63.14
C ARG A 27 -12.23 46.18 -63.44
N ARG A 28 -10.93 45.97 -63.65
CA ARG A 28 -10.25 44.73 -63.19
C ARG A 28 -9.42 45.09 -61.95
N LEU A 29 -9.23 44.13 -61.02
CA LEU A 29 -8.10 43.94 -60.06
C LEU A 29 -8.41 43.70 -58.55
N LEU A 30 -9.62 43.90 -58.02
CA LEU A 30 -9.82 43.94 -56.55
C LEU A 30 -10.42 42.69 -55.85
N ALA A 31 -10.80 41.63 -56.56
CA ALA A 31 -11.37 40.43 -55.92
C ALA A 31 -10.35 39.28 -55.67
N THR A 32 -9.49 38.97 -56.65
CA THR A 32 -8.74 37.71 -56.66
C THR A 32 -7.29 37.78 -56.17
N ARG A 33 -6.74 38.97 -55.90
CA ARG A 33 -5.33 39.11 -55.44
C ARG A 33 -5.15 38.81 -53.95
N ARG A 34 -6.16 39.07 -53.10
CA ARG A 34 -6.07 38.85 -51.63
C ARG A 34 -5.89 37.38 -51.26
N TRP A 35 -6.70 36.47 -51.81
CA TRP A 35 -6.64 35.04 -51.46
C TRP A 35 -5.38 34.30 -51.95
N ARG A 36 -4.65 34.83 -52.95
CA ARG A 36 -3.43 34.18 -53.43
C ARG A 36 -2.24 34.34 -52.46
N GLY A 37 -2.25 35.38 -51.61
CA GLY A 37 -1.24 35.60 -50.58
C GLY A 37 -1.39 34.74 -49.32
N TRP A 38 -2.60 34.21 -49.06
CA TRP A 38 -2.88 33.39 -47.88
C TRP A 38 -2.55 31.90 -48.09
N ARG A 39 -2.43 31.45 -49.35
CA ARG A 39 -2.02 30.07 -49.68
C ARG A 39 -0.65 29.64 -49.13
N PRO A 40 0.44 30.44 -49.21
CA PRO A 40 1.70 30.07 -48.56
C PRO A 40 1.58 30.06 -47.03
N VAL A 41 0.81 30.98 -46.43
CA VAL A 41 0.58 31.03 -44.97
C VAL A 41 -0.16 29.78 -44.49
N GLY A 42 -1.27 29.42 -45.13
CA GLY A 42 -2.03 28.21 -44.79
C GLY A 42 -1.24 26.92 -45.00
N LEU A 43 -0.35 26.87 -45.99
CA LEU A 43 0.56 25.73 -46.17
C LEU A 43 1.64 25.68 -45.07
N ALA A 44 2.19 26.82 -44.66
CA ALA A 44 3.17 26.89 -43.57
C ALA A 44 2.53 26.47 -42.23
N VAL A 45 1.33 26.97 -41.92
CA VAL A 45 0.54 26.55 -40.74
C VAL A 45 0.27 25.05 -40.79
N ALA A 46 -0.21 24.51 -41.92
CA ALA A 46 -0.45 23.08 -42.04
C ALA A 46 0.83 22.23 -41.85
N LEU A 47 1.98 22.67 -42.36
CA LEU A 47 3.27 21.99 -42.14
C LEU A 47 3.68 22.03 -40.66
N VAL A 48 3.51 23.16 -39.97
CA VAL A 48 3.77 23.29 -38.52
C VAL A 48 2.84 22.37 -37.73
N THR A 49 1.52 22.45 -37.93
CA THR A 49 0.54 21.63 -37.19
C THR A 49 0.77 20.13 -37.40
N VAL A 50 1.04 19.68 -38.64
CA VAL A 50 1.34 18.27 -38.91
C VAL A 50 2.64 17.83 -38.25
N SER A 51 3.68 18.68 -38.24
CA SER A 51 4.97 18.34 -37.60
C SER A 51 4.85 18.30 -36.08
N LEU A 52 4.02 19.17 -35.47
CA LEU A 52 3.75 19.19 -34.03
C LEU A 52 2.96 17.94 -33.59
N VAL A 53 1.90 17.58 -34.33
CA VAL A 53 1.13 16.33 -34.08
C VAL A 53 2.03 15.10 -34.24
N ALA A 54 2.95 15.12 -35.20
CA ALA A 54 3.93 14.05 -35.38
C ALA A 54 4.97 13.97 -34.26
N VAL A 55 5.37 15.09 -33.65
CA VAL A 55 6.22 15.08 -32.44
C VAL A 55 5.47 14.45 -31.27
N VAL A 56 4.24 14.90 -30.99
CA VAL A 56 3.42 14.35 -29.90
C VAL A 56 3.21 12.84 -30.06
N LEU A 57 2.78 12.38 -31.24
CA LEU A 57 2.56 10.95 -31.50
C LEU A 57 3.86 10.13 -31.52
N GLY A 58 4.97 10.69 -32.03
CA GLY A 58 6.26 10.00 -32.07
C GLY A 58 6.91 9.86 -30.69
N LEU A 59 6.65 10.79 -29.77
CA LEU A 59 7.04 10.65 -28.36
C LEU A 59 6.19 9.56 -27.68
N VAL A 60 4.86 9.76 -27.63
CA VAL A 60 3.92 8.88 -26.91
C VAL A 60 3.99 7.41 -27.36
N LEU A 61 4.20 7.15 -28.66
CA LEU A 61 4.18 5.79 -29.21
C LEU A 61 5.56 5.14 -29.39
N GLY A 62 6.66 5.87 -29.17
CA GLY A 62 7.98 5.42 -29.64
C GLY A 62 9.20 6.04 -28.97
N ALA A 63 9.07 6.90 -27.97
CA ALA A 63 10.18 7.40 -27.16
C ALA A 63 10.32 6.60 -25.86
N GLN A 64 10.39 5.27 -25.96
CA GLN A 64 10.57 4.33 -24.84
C GLN A 64 11.81 3.46 -25.07
N THR A 65 12.59 3.17 -24.02
CA THR A 65 13.70 2.19 -24.02
C THR A 65 13.86 1.56 -22.64
N LYS A 66 14.04 0.23 -22.57
CA LYS A 66 14.56 -0.43 -21.37
C LYS A 66 16.05 -0.11 -21.17
N ALA A 67 16.47 0.02 -19.92
CA ALA A 67 17.83 0.30 -19.49
C ALA A 67 18.09 -0.33 -18.12
N GLU A 68 19.20 -1.06 -17.99
CA GLU A 68 19.76 -1.43 -16.69
C GLU A 68 20.40 -0.18 -16.05
N VAL A 69 20.10 0.07 -14.76
CA VAL A 69 20.68 1.15 -13.96
C VAL A 69 21.01 0.60 -12.58
N GLY A 70 22.29 0.30 -12.33
CA GLY A 70 22.69 -0.44 -11.13
C GLY A 70 21.96 -1.79 -11.04
N PRO A 71 21.27 -2.13 -9.93
CA PRO A 71 20.53 -3.39 -9.80
C PRO A 71 19.17 -3.40 -10.54
N PHE A 72 18.69 -2.26 -11.04
CA PHE A 72 17.31 -2.10 -11.49
C PHE A 72 17.14 -2.26 -13.01
N GLU A 73 16.13 -3.01 -13.44
CA GLU A 73 15.56 -2.81 -14.78
C GLU A 73 14.70 -1.53 -14.76
N THR A 74 15.02 -0.58 -15.63
CA THR A 74 14.27 0.68 -15.76
C THR A 74 13.70 0.85 -17.17
N ALA A 75 12.39 1.07 -17.28
CA ALA A 75 11.75 1.56 -18.48
C ALA A 75 11.83 3.10 -18.49
N MET A 76 12.70 3.65 -19.34
CA MET A 76 12.81 5.09 -19.53
C MET A 76 11.95 5.56 -20.72
N SER A 77 11.24 6.67 -20.55
CA SER A 77 10.48 7.32 -21.62
C SER A 77 10.59 8.84 -21.62
N VAL A 78 10.29 9.48 -22.76
CA VAL A 78 10.09 10.94 -22.85
C VAL A 78 8.70 11.25 -23.37
N GLN A 79 7.91 11.92 -22.54
CA GLN A 79 6.53 12.32 -22.83
C GLN A 79 6.40 13.84 -23.09
N PRO A 80 5.42 14.30 -23.87
CA PRO A 80 5.12 15.72 -24.03
C PRO A 80 4.34 16.27 -22.83
N THR A 81 4.77 17.42 -22.29
CA THR A 81 4.18 18.07 -21.11
C THR A 81 4.11 19.59 -21.27
N ASN A 82 3.49 20.28 -20.31
CA ASN A 82 3.47 21.74 -20.21
C ASN A 82 4.60 22.31 -19.33
N SER A 83 5.21 21.49 -18.46
CA SER A 83 6.26 21.89 -17.51
C SER A 83 7.32 20.79 -17.39
N GLY A 84 8.60 21.17 -17.48
CA GLY A 84 9.71 20.23 -17.46
C GLY A 84 9.92 19.62 -16.08
N HIS A 85 9.95 18.29 -16.02
CA HIS A 85 10.23 17.54 -14.79
C HIS A 85 10.71 16.12 -15.12
N THR A 86 11.30 15.47 -14.12
CA THR A 86 11.61 14.04 -14.14
C THR A 86 10.66 13.36 -13.17
N LEU A 87 9.91 12.38 -13.65
CA LEU A 87 9.08 11.48 -12.85
C LEU A 87 9.81 10.15 -12.71
N ILE A 88 10.09 9.72 -11.49
CA ILE A 88 10.59 8.38 -11.18
C ILE A 88 9.43 7.61 -10.54
N GLU A 89 8.95 6.57 -11.21
CA GLU A 89 7.93 5.65 -10.69
C GLU A 89 8.63 4.45 -10.04
N LEU A 90 8.29 4.19 -8.78
CA LEU A 90 8.72 3.01 -8.02
C LEU A 90 7.47 2.24 -7.55
N PRO A 91 6.80 1.45 -8.41
CA PRO A 91 5.64 0.67 -7.98
C PRO A 91 6.04 -0.41 -6.94
N PRO A 92 5.26 -0.66 -5.88
CA PRO A 92 4.02 0.02 -5.49
C PRO A 92 4.22 1.31 -4.67
N LEU A 93 5.45 1.58 -4.21
CA LEU A 93 5.81 2.65 -3.25
C LEU A 93 5.38 4.06 -3.67
N GLY A 94 5.30 4.35 -4.97
CA GLY A 94 4.78 5.62 -5.50
C GLY A 94 5.77 6.34 -6.41
N ASN A 95 5.79 7.68 -6.32
CA ASN A 95 6.53 8.54 -7.24
C ASN A 95 7.56 9.42 -6.52
N VAL A 96 8.69 9.68 -7.19
CA VAL A 96 9.59 10.80 -6.90
C VAL A 96 9.56 11.75 -8.10
N ILE A 97 9.15 12.99 -7.88
CA ILE A 97 9.11 14.03 -8.91
C ILE A 97 10.18 15.08 -8.64
N LEU A 98 11.08 15.24 -9.60
CA LEU A 98 12.12 16.25 -9.62
C LEU A 98 11.73 17.32 -10.64
N ASP A 99 11.49 18.56 -10.20
CA ASP A 99 11.19 19.71 -11.09
C ASP A 99 12.48 20.20 -11.79
N SER A 100 13.07 19.29 -12.56
CA SER A 100 14.48 19.19 -12.90
C SER A 100 14.96 20.05 -14.07
N HIS A 101 14.07 20.57 -14.91
CA HIS A 101 14.44 21.37 -16.09
C HIS A 101 13.25 22.18 -16.61
N ASP A 102 13.47 23.08 -17.57
CA ASP A 102 12.39 23.80 -18.27
C ASP A 102 12.23 23.28 -19.70
N GLY A 103 11.00 22.91 -20.07
CA GLY A 103 10.69 22.50 -21.43
C GLY A 103 9.32 21.84 -21.58
N PRO A 104 8.94 21.49 -22.83
CA PRO A 104 7.70 20.78 -23.13
C PRO A 104 7.87 19.25 -23.06
N LEU A 105 8.89 18.76 -22.33
CA LEU A 105 9.23 17.35 -22.20
C LEU A 105 9.23 16.94 -20.72
N GLN A 106 8.73 15.74 -20.46
CA GLN A 106 8.82 15.05 -19.18
C GLN A 106 9.71 13.84 -19.42
N LEU A 107 10.72 13.66 -18.56
CA LEU A 107 11.48 12.41 -18.50
C LEU A 107 10.76 11.49 -17.49
N GLN A 108 10.49 10.25 -17.88
CA GLN A 108 9.87 9.25 -17.02
C GLN A 108 10.84 8.07 -16.87
N LEU A 109 11.13 7.67 -15.63
CA LEU A 109 11.88 6.45 -15.31
C LEU A 109 10.97 5.57 -14.48
N ARG A 110 10.59 4.40 -14.98
CA ARG A 110 9.80 3.44 -14.23
C ARG A 110 10.66 2.23 -13.89
N LEU A 111 10.80 1.92 -12.60
CA LEU A 111 11.43 0.67 -12.19
C LEU A 111 10.47 -0.49 -12.54
N GLU A 112 10.98 -1.50 -13.24
CA GLU A 112 10.22 -2.70 -13.64
C GLU A 112 10.57 -3.91 -12.77
N SER A 113 11.85 -4.07 -12.39
CA SER A 113 12.31 -5.17 -11.55
C SER A 113 13.62 -4.82 -10.82
N VAL A 114 13.97 -5.63 -9.81
CA VAL A 114 15.27 -5.60 -9.12
C VAL A 114 15.96 -6.95 -9.37
N HIS A 115 17.21 -6.93 -9.79
CA HIS A 115 18.01 -8.16 -9.91
C HIS A 115 18.36 -8.70 -8.52
N ALA A 116 17.76 -9.85 -8.15
CA ALA A 116 17.94 -10.47 -6.84
C ALA A 116 19.41 -10.74 -6.49
N ASP A 117 20.20 -11.28 -7.44
CA ASP A 117 21.63 -11.54 -7.28
C ASP A 117 22.42 -10.27 -6.91
N THR A 118 22.11 -9.15 -7.59
CA THR A 118 22.75 -7.86 -7.36
C THR A 118 22.32 -7.23 -6.04
N ALA A 119 21.03 -7.36 -5.68
CA ALA A 119 20.49 -6.88 -4.40
C ALA A 119 21.08 -7.66 -3.20
N GLN A 120 21.36 -8.95 -3.38
CA GLN A 120 22.02 -9.75 -2.34
C GLN A 120 23.48 -9.30 -2.13
N HIS A 121 24.25 -9.08 -3.20
CA HIS A 121 25.60 -8.53 -3.09
C HIS A 121 25.68 -7.10 -2.52
N MET A 122 24.61 -6.29 -2.61
CA MET A 122 24.52 -4.99 -1.92
C MET A 122 24.43 -5.11 -0.40
N VAL A 123 23.96 -6.25 0.13
CA VAL A 123 23.88 -6.53 1.58
C VAL A 123 25.20 -7.10 2.11
N ASP A 124 25.92 -7.86 1.28
CA ASP A 124 27.11 -8.62 1.72
C ASP A 124 28.42 -7.80 1.76
N ASP A 125 28.58 -6.73 0.96
CA ASP A 125 29.78 -5.85 0.98
C ASP A 125 29.43 -4.35 1.03
N PRO A 126 29.67 -3.65 2.16
CA PRO A 126 29.45 -2.21 2.30
C PRO A 126 30.21 -1.33 1.29
N ASN A 127 31.31 -1.81 0.69
CA ASN A 127 32.07 -1.06 -0.32
C ASN A 127 31.40 -1.11 -1.70
N TYR A 128 30.51 -2.09 -1.93
CA TYR A 128 29.82 -2.27 -3.21
C TYR A 128 28.99 -1.04 -3.60
N LEU A 129 28.35 -0.40 -2.62
CA LEU A 129 27.59 0.86 -2.80
C LEU A 129 28.49 2.02 -3.28
N VAL A 130 29.71 2.13 -2.76
CA VAL A 130 30.65 3.21 -3.14
C VAL A 130 31.22 3.01 -4.54
N LEU A 131 31.49 1.75 -4.92
CA LEU A 131 31.93 1.41 -6.27
C LEU A 131 30.82 1.63 -7.29
N MET A 132 29.60 1.16 -6.99
CA MET A 132 28.44 1.22 -7.90
C MET A 132 27.81 2.61 -8.01
N SER A 133 27.95 3.49 -7.01
CA SER A 133 27.51 4.90 -7.10
C SER A 133 28.11 5.63 -8.32
N ASN A 134 29.36 5.27 -8.69
CA ASN A 134 30.01 5.81 -9.88
C ASN A 134 29.45 5.22 -11.19
N SER A 135 29.14 3.91 -11.24
CA SER A 135 28.61 3.28 -12.46
C SER A 135 27.16 3.70 -12.75
N ILE A 136 26.32 3.86 -11.71
CA ILE A 136 24.93 4.34 -11.84
C ILE A 136 24.88 5.67 -12.62
N ALA A 137 25.81 6.59 -12.39
CA ALA A 137 25.87 7.87 -13.11
C ALA A 137 26.15 7.68 -14.61
N ASP A 138 27.10 6.80 -14.97
CA ASP A 138 27.42 6.48 -16.36
C ASP A 138 26.29 5.69 -17.05
N ASP A 139 25.64 4.75 -16.34
CA ASP A 139 24.51 3.95 -16.82
C ASP A 139 23.30 4.83 -17.14
N VAL A 140 22.96 5.78 -16.23
CA VAL A 140 21.93 6.79 -16.47
C VAL A 140 22.31 7.68 -17.66
N ALA A 141 23.55 8.18 -17.73
CA ALA A 141 23.99 9.04 -18.84
C ALA A 141 23.91 8.33 -20.20
N ALA A 142 24.37 7.08 -20.30
CA ALA A 142 24.27 6.26 -21.50
C ALA A 142 22.81 5.96 -21.89
N SER A 143 21.93 5.83 -20.90
CA SER A 143 20.51 5.52 -21.11
C SER A 143 19.69 6.75 -21.52
N LEU A 144 19.97 7.92 -20.93
CA LEU A 144 19.45 9.21 -21.40
C LEU A 144 19.77 9.46 -22.89
N VAL A 145 21.00 9.14 -23.32
CA VAL A 145 21.39 9.23 -24.75
C VAL A 145 20.59 8.26 -25.61
N ARG A 146 20.36 7.01 -25.14
CA ARG A 146 19.52 6.02 -25.85
C ARG A 146 18.06 6.49 -25.99
N VAL A 147 17.46 7.02 -24.92
CA VAL A 147 16.10 7.60 -24.94
C VAL A 147 16.02 8.79 -25.89
N ALA A 148 16.98 9.73 -25.83
CA ALA A 148 17.02 10.91 -26.70
C ALA A 148 17.15 10.54 -28.19
N VAL A 149 17.97 9.54 -28.52
CA VAL A 149 18.08 9.01 -29.90
C VAL A 149 16.80 8.30 -30.33
N SER A 150 16.16 7.52 -29.45
CA SER A 150 14.88 6.86 -29.70
C SER A 150 13.78 7.89 -29.99
N ALA A 151 13.66 8.93 -29.15
CA ALA A 151 12.73 10.04 -29.33
C ALA A 151 12.95 10.77 -30.67
N LEU A 152 14.19 11.12 -31.01
CA LEU A 152 14.53 11.77 -32.29
C LEU A 152 14.19 10.88 -33.50
N ALA A 153 14.44 9.57 -33.41
CA ALA A 153 14.10 8.63 -34.48
C ALA A 153 12.58 8.51 -34.65
N SER A 154 11.84 8.31 -33.56
CA SER A 154 10.40 8.09 -33.57
C SER A 154 9.59 9.32 -33.97
N THR A 155 9.97 10.54 -33.54
CA THR A 155 9.29 11.77 -34.02
C THR A 155 9.63 12.11 -35.47
N THR A 156 10.87 11.83 -35.91
CA THR A 156 11.24 11.97 -37.34
C THR A 156 10.45 10.99 -38.22
N LEU A 157 10.34 9.72 -37.78
CA LEU A 157 9.59 8.68 -38.49
C LEU A 157 8.09 9.01 -38.55
N ALA A 158 7.49 9.44 -37.43
CA ALA A 158 6.12 9.93 -37.40
C ALA A 158 5.92 11.14 -38.35
N GLY A 159 6.87 12.08 -38.38
CA GLY A 159 6.85 13.24 -39.26
C GLY A 159 6.89 12.87 -40.74
N LEU A 160 7.67 11.84 -41.10
CA LEU A 160 7.69 11.27 -42.45
C LEU A 160 6.40 10.53 -42.78
N ILE A 161 5.89 9.66 -41.89
CA ILE A 161 4.65 8.89 -42.11
C ILE A 161 3.47 9.84 -42.30
N ILE A 162 3.17 10.70 -41.31
CA ILE A 162 2.01 11.59 -41.33
C ILE A 162 2.17 12.64 -42.45
N GLY A 163 3.38 13.17 -42.63
CA GLY A 163 3.71 14.07 -43.75
C GLY A 163 3.49 13.44 -45.12
N SER A 164 3.71 12.13 -45.28
CA SER A 164 3.39 11.40 -46.53
C SER A 164 1.88 11.26 -46.74
N LEU A 165 1.12 10.87 -45.71
CA LEU A 165 -0.32 10.65 -45.78
C LEU A 165 -1.10 11.93 -46.12
N VAL A 166 -0.75 13.03 -45.44
CA VAL A 166 -1.40 14.35 -45.59
C VAL A 166 -0.97 15.06 -46.88
N PHE A 167 0.34 15.15 -47.15
CA PHE A 167 0.84 16.01 -48.22
C PHE A 167 1.21 15.28 -49.52
N ARG A 168 1.34 13.95 -49.50
CA ARG A 168 1.53 13.06 -50.67
C ARG A 168 2.61 13.50 -51.66
N THR A 169 3.66 14.16 -51.18
CA THR A 169 4.72 14.76 -52.00
C THR A 169 6.04 14.78 -51.23
N MET A 170 7.07 14.09 -51.76
CA MET A 170 8.37 13.89 -51.08
C MET A 170 8.93 15.16 -50.44
N ARG A 171 8.89 16.31 -51.14
CA ARG A 171 9.43 17.57 -50.61
C ARG A 171 8.70 18.05 -49.34
N ARG A 172 7.39 17.84 -49.22
CA ARG A 172 6.63 18.22 -48.01
C ARG A 172 6.79 17.18 -46.91
N THR A 173 6.82 15.90 -47.27
CA THR A 173 7.14 14.79 -46.36
C THR A 173 8.49 15.00 -45.68
N ALA A 174 9.54 15.31 -46.45
CA ALA A 174 10.88 15.61 -45.92
C ALA A 174 10.91 16.89 -45.06
N ILE A 175 10.08 17.90 -45.38
CA ILE A 175 9.93 19.08 -44.52
C ILE A 175 9.28 18.71 -43.18
N CYS A 176 8.22 17.88 -43.16
CA CYS A 176 7.61 17.43 -41.92
C CYS A 176 8.58 16.60 -41.06
N GLY A 177 9.24 15.59 -41.63
CA GLY A 177 10.25 14.81 -40.90
C GLY A 177 11.39 15.67 -40.34
N GLY A 178 11.93 16.58 -41.16
CA GLY A 178 12.99 17.50 -40.73
C GLY A 178 12.52 18.55 -39.71
N MET A 179 11.26 19.00 -39.77
CA MET A 179 10.69 19.88 -38.76
C MET A 179 10.45 19.14 -37.44
N SER A 180 9.94 17.92 -37.46
CA SER A 180 9.79 17.10 -36.24
C SER A 180 11.15 16.80 -35.60
N PHE A 181 12.17 16.45 -36.39
CA PHE A 181 13.55 16.30 -35.91
C PHE A 181 14.06 17.57 -35.21
N VAL A 182 13.96 18.74 -35.87
CA VAL A 182 14.45 20.02 -35.31
C VAL A 182 13.66 20.44 -34.07
N LEU A 183 12.34 20.19 -34.04
CA LEU A 183 11.51 20.50 -32.87
C LEU A 183 11.86 19.61 -31.66
N THR A 184 12.00 18.30 -31.86
CA THR A 184 12.43 17.37 -30.79
C THR A 184 13.85 17.68 -30.33
N LEU A 185 14.79 17.94 -31.25
CA LEU A 185 16.17 18.32 -30.90
C LEU A 185 16.23 19.63 -30.11
N ALA A 186 15.42 20.63 -30.48
CA ALA A 186 15.33 21.89 -29.75
C ALA A 186 14.70 21.71 -28.36
N ALA A 187 13.72 20.81 -28.21
CA ALA A 187 13.08 20.52 -26.93
C ALA A 187 14.02 19.76 -25.97
N ILE A 188 14.74 18.74 -26.47
CA ILE A 188 15.79 18.03 -25.70
C ILE A 188 16.94 18.99 -25.35
N GLY A 189 17.34 19.86 -26.28
CA GLY A 189 18.35 20.89 -26.04
C GLY A 189 17.92 21.92 -25.00
N ALA A 190 16.63 22.32 -24.97
CA ALA A 190 16.11 23.22 -23.95
C ALA A 190 16.13 22.58 -22.56
N ALA A 191 15.69 21.32 -22.44
CA ALA A 191 15.76 20.54 -21.21
C ALA A 191 17.22 20.43 -20.70
N GLY A 192 18.14 20.00 -21.56
CA GLY A 192 19.56 19.84 -21.21
C GLY A 192 20.30 21.15 -20.87
N LEU A 193 19.81 22.31 -21.32
CA LEU A 193 20.37 23.63 -21.01
C LEU A 193 19.75 24.29 -19.77
N THR A 194 18.71 23.69 -19.18
CA THR A 194 17.96 24.27 -18.05
C THR A 194 17.90 23.33 -16.84
N VAL A 195 18.76 22.30 -16.82
CA VAL A 195 18.85 21.33 -15.72
C VAL A 195 19.18 22.03 -14.40
N ARG A 196 18.36 21.77 -13.37
CA ARG A 196 18.50 22.22 -11.99
C ARG A 196 18.97 21.06 -11.13
N THR A 197 20.26 21.03 -10.80
CA THR A 197 20.86 20.00 -9.93
C THR A 197 20.29 20.02 -8.51
N GLU A 198 19.76 21.16 -8.08
CA GLU A 198 19.15 21.40 -6.78
C GLU A 198 17.88 20.55 -6.58
N SER A 199 17.17 20.23 -7.67
CA SER A 199 15.95 19.41 -7.63
C SER A 199 16.16 17.98 -7.13
N ILE A 200 17.42 17.50 -7.07
CA ILE A 200 17.79 16.21 -6.47
C ILE A 200 17.76 16.29 -4.92
N SER A 201 18.01 17.48 -4.36
CA SER A 201 17.95 17.74 -2.91
C SER A 201 16.55 18.14 -2.42
N GLU A 202 15.70 18.66 -3.32
CA GLU A 202 14.31 19.06 -3.03
C GLU A 202 13.28 18.27 -3.89
N PRO A 203 13.25 16.93 -3.82
CA PRO A 203 12.25 16.11 -4.51
C PRO A 203 10.85 16.27 -3.92
N ARG A 204 9.81 16.21 -4.77
CA ARG A 204 8.42 16.02 -4.34
C ARG A 204 8.08 14.53 -4.39
N TYR A 205 7.64 13.97 -3.28
CA TYR A 205 7.19 12.58 -3.19
C TYR A 205 5.65 12.48 -3.34
N GLU A 206 5.17 11.35 -3.85
CA GLU A 206 3.75 10.98 -3.87
C GLU A 206 3.61 9.49 -3.57
N GLY A 207 2.51 9.08 -2.91
CA GLY A 207 2.33 7.70 -2.42
C GLY A 207 3.12 7.44 -1.14
N LEU A 208 3.47 6.18 -0.88
CA LEU A 208 4.15 5.74 0.35
C LEU A 208 5.50 6.45 0.57
N LEU A 209 6.18 6.81 -0.53
CA LEU A 209 7.42 7.58 -0.50
C LEU A 209 7.29 8.97 0.15
N THR A 210 6.08 9.48 0.37
CA THR A 210 5.84 10.73 1.14
C THR A 210 6.42 10.64 2.56
N HIS A 211 6.50 9.42 3.12
CA HIS A 211 7.03 9.16 4.46
C HIS A 211 8.54 8.82 4.47
N ALA A 212 9.19 8.68 3.31
CA ALA A 212 10.59 8.31 3.20
C ALA A 212 11.60 9.33 3.81
N PRO A 213 11.39 10.67 3.75
CA PRO A 213 12.30 11.64 4.36
C PRO A 213 12.45 11.47 5.88
N THR A 214 11.42 10.96 6.55
CA THR A 214 11.40 10.66 8.00
C THR A 214 12.32 9.50 8.39
N VAL A 215 12.67 8.63 7.44
CA VAL A 215 13.47 7.40 7.69
C VAL A 215 14.96 7.62 7.41
N ILE A 216 15.32 8.59 6.57
CA ILE A 216 16.70 8.87 6.17
C ILE A 216 17.16 10.22 6.74
N GLY A 217 17.29 10.24 8.07
CA GLY A 217 17.81 11.39 8.81
C GLY A 217 19.23 11.76 8.38
N SER A 218 19.47 13.06 8.12
CA SER A 218 20.82 13.54 7.85
C SER A 218 21.67 13.53 9.12
N ALA A 219 23.00 13.41 9.00
CA ALA A 219 23.92 13.33 10.15
C ALA A 219 24.03 14.63 11.01
N GLN A 220 23.09 15.57 10.87
CA GLN A 220 22.92 16.74 11.72
C GLN A 220 21.71 16.62 12.67
N THR A 221 20.78 15.69 12.41
CA THR A 221 19.53 15.51 13.19
C THR A 221 19.75 14.85 14.55
N ILE A 222 20.87 14.12 14.75
CA ILE A 222 21.23 13.40 15.99
C ILE A 222 21.24 14.30 17.26
N ALA A 223 21.34 15.63 17.09
CA ALA A 223 21.22 16.60 18.19
C ALA A 223 19.76 16.95 18.54
N ASP A 224 18.87 16.97 17.55
CA ASP A 224 17.44 17.28 17.70
C ASP A 224 16.64 16.03 18.12
N ASP A 225 17.11 14.84 17.71
CA ASP A 225 16.57 13.54 18.14
C ASP A 225 16.56 13.37 19.67
N TYR A 226 17.46 14.05 20.40
CA TYR A 226 17.48 14.00 21.86
C TYR A 226 16.29 14.74 22.49
N GLU A 227 15.74 15.79 21.85
CA GLU A 227 14.47 16.39 22.29
C GLU A 227 13.27 15.52 21.92
N GLN A 228 13.28 14.82 20.78
CA GLN A 228 12.22 13.85 20.45
C GLN A 228 12.23 12.65 21.41
N TYR A 229 13.39 12.09 21.72
CA TYR A 229 13.54 10.98 22.66
C TYR A 229 13.18 11.41 24.10
N ALA A 230 13.48 12.65 24.49
CA ALA A 230 13.03 13.22 25.75
C ALA A 230 11.50 13.49 25.79
N LEU A 231 10.89 13.83 24.64
CA LEU A 231 9.42 13.94 24.52
C LEU A 231 8.75 12.56 24.54
N GLN A 232 9.35 11.53 23.93
CA GLN A 232 8.89 10.14 23.99
C GLN A 232 8.97 9.60 25.42
N LEU A 233 10.10 9.77 26.12
CA LEU A 233 10.18 9.46 27.57
C LEU A 233 9.19 10.29 28.38
N GLY A 234 8.98 11.57 28.04
CA GLY A 234 8.02 12.45 28.69
C GLY A 234 6.57 11.99 28.52
N GLN A 235 6.22 11.48 27.35
CA GLN A 235 4.91 10.88 27.07
C GLN A 235 4.77 9.50 27.73
N PHE A 236 5.81 8.66 27.72
CA PHE A 236 5.80 7.36 28.41
C PHE A 236 5.59 7.53 29.93
N VAL A 237 6.34 8.45 30.57
CA VAL A 237 6.19 8.78 32.00
C VAL A 237 4.87 9.52 32.28
N GLY A 238 4.38 10.34 31.35
CA GLY A 238 3.07 11.00 31.45
C GLY A 238 1.92 9.99 31.42
N ASN A 239 1.91 9.10 30.43
CA ASN A 239 0.94 8.03 30.26
C ASN A 239 0.96 7.07 31.46
N ILE A 240 2.14 6.70 31.98
CA ILE A 240 2.28 5.94 33.23
C ILE A 240 1.65 6.69 34.42
N SER A 241 1.81 8.02 34.49
CA SER A 241 1.23 8.82 35.59
C SER A 241 -0.30 8.89 35.54
N GLU A 242 -0.88 8.90 34.34
CA GLU A 242 -2.33 8.90 34.13
C GLU A 242 -2.92 7.48 34.27
N PHE A 243 -2.20 6.45 33.79
CA PHE A 243 -2.50 5.04 34.03
C PHE A 243 -2.51 4.71 35.54
N TYR A 244 -1.52 5.18 36.31
CA TYR A 244 -1.51 5.02 37.78
C TYR A 244 -2.74 5.64 38.46
N ALA A 245 -3.34 6.69 37.88
CA ALA A 245 -4.56 7.31 38.41
C ALA A 245 -5.83 6.50 38.10
N ILE A 246 -5.83 5.70 37.01
CA ILE A 246 -6.92 4.79 36.64
C ILE A 246 -6.79 3.46 37.41
N ALA A 247 -5.59 2.88 37.43
CA ALA A 247 -5.28 1.63 38.13
C ALA A 247 -5.33 1.73 39.68
N THR A 248 -5.60 2.92 40.23
CA THR A 248 -5.86 3.11 41.67
C THR A 248 -7.30 3.50 41.99
N ASP A 249 -8.24 3.44 41.03
CA ASP A 249 -9.67 3.48 41.35
C ASP A 249 -10.08 2.19 42.10
N PRO A 250 -10.74 2.27 43.27
CA PRO A 250 -11.09 1.10 44.08
C PRO A 250 -12.17 0.17 43.48
N GLN A 251 -12.49 0.29 42.18
CA GLN A 251 -13.24 -0.71 41.41
C GLN A 251 -12.36 -1.73 40.66
N VAL A 252 -11.02 -1.66 40.79
CA VAL A 252 -10.16 -2.80 40.44
C VAL A 252 -10.62 -4.02 41.26
N PHE A 253 -11.02 -5.10 40.58
CA PHE A 253 -11.21 -6.44 41.15
C PHE A 253 -9.95 -6.71 41.98
N PRO A 254 -10.04 -6.91 43.31
CA PRO A 254 -8.85 -6.98 44.15
C PRO A 254 -7.93 -8.07 43.61
N ALA A 255 -6.62 -7.88 43.72
CA ALA A 255 -5.65 -8.94 43.43
C ALA A 255 -5.80 -10.05 44.49
N ASP A 256 -6.78 -10.93 44.26
CA ASP A 256 -7.03 -12.14 45.01
C ASP A 256 -6.04 -13.22 44.58
N GLU A 257 -5.68 -14.09 45.54
CA GLU A 257 -4.81 -15.26 45.29
C GLU A 257 -5.56 -16.35 44.51
N ASP A 258 -6.86 -16.14 44.23
CA ASP A 258 -7.81 -17.07 43.64
C ASP A 258 -8.13 -16.77 42.15
N THR A 259 -7.31 -15.95 41.47
CA THR A 259 -7.55 -15.50 40.08
C THR A 259 -6.30 -15.57 39.21
N ILE A 260 -6.39 -16.30 38.08
CA ILE A 260 -5.39 -16.36 37.01
C ILE A 260 -5.64 -15.20 36.02
N ARG A 261 -4.60 -14.47 35.64
CA ARG A 261 -4.67 -13.32 34.72
C ARG A 261 -4.01 -13.66 33.39
N VAL A 262 -4.77 -13.57 32.30
CA VAL A 262 -4.31 -13.85 30.94
C VAL A 262 -4.32 -12.56 30.12
N LEU A 263 -3.20 -12.21 29.51
CA LEU A 263 -3.12 -11.11 28.53
C LEU A 263 -3.41 -11.67 27.12
N HIS A 264 -4.55 -11.31 26.54
CA HIS A 264 -4.89 -11.64 25.14
C HIS A 264 -4.41 -10.54 24.19
N VAL A 265 -3.63 -10.94 23.19
CA VAL A 265 -3.04 -10.11 22.14
C VAL A 265 -3.22 -10.77 20.77
N SER A 266 -3.16 -9.98 19.70
CA SER A 266 -3.16 -10.49 18.31
C SER A 266 -2.74 -9.41 17.31
N ASP A 267 -2.47 -9.83 16.08
CA ASP A 267 -2.27 -8.98 14.91
C ASP A 267 -1.15 -7.94 15.19
N LEU A 268 0.02 -8.42 15.62
CA LEU A 268 1.19 -7.61 16.00
C LEU A 268 1.89 -6.97 14.78
N HIS A 269 1.87 -7.63 13.62
CA HIS A 269 2.32 -7.11 12.31
C HIS A 269 3.64 -6.33 12.33
N LEU A 270 4.68 -6.87 12.99
CA LEU A 270 6.01 -6.26 13.08
C LEU A 270 6.07 -4.87 13.74
N ASN A 271 5.05 -4.40 14.46
CA ASN A 271 5.11 -3.10 15.14
C ASN A 271 6.15 -3.15 16.28
N PRO A 272 7.25 -2.38 16.25
CA PRO A 272 8.27 -2.44 17.31
C PRO A 272 7.73 -2.07 18.69
N ALA A 273 6.75 -1.17 18.76
CA ALA A 273 6.15 -0.74 20.03
C ALA A 273 5.19 -1.78 20.64
N ALA A 274 4.79 -2.82 19.89
CA ALA A 274 3.90 -3.84 20.43
C ALA A 274 4.57 -4.67 21.54
N TRP A 275 5.85 -5.01 21.43
CA TRP A 275 6.54 -5.74 22.48
C TRP A 275 6.66 -4.93 23.78
N ASP A 276 7.07 -3.65 23.68
CA ASP A 276 7.10 -2.72 24.82
C ASP A 276 5.70 -2.55 25.46
N PHE A 277 4.63 -2.56 24.66
CA PHE A 277 3.24 -2.49 25.14
C PHE A 277 2.82 -3.78 25.84
N VAL A 278 3.13 -4.96 25.28
CA VAL A 278 2.83 -6.27 25.88
C VAL A 278 3.62 -6.48 27.18
N GLU A 279 4.91 -6.12 27.22
CA GLU A 279 5.73 -6.11 28.44
C GLU A 279 5.13 -5.17 29.50
N SER A 280 4.76 -3.94 29.09
CA SER A 280 4.18 -2.94 29.99
C SER A 280 2.84 -3.42 30.56
N LEU A 281 1.98 -4.08 29.78
CA LEU A 281 0.73 -4.64 30.28
C LEU A 281 0.99 -5.86 31.18
N SER A 282 1.85 -6.78 30.76
CA SER A 282 2.22 -7.99 31.52
C SER A 282 2.69 -7.63 32.93
N ASN A 283 3.63 -6.69 33.03
CA ASN A 283 4.16 -6.23 34.31
C ASN A 283 3.14 -5.42 35.14
N GLN A 284 2.42 -4.47 34.54
CA GLN A 284 1.52 -3.58 35.29
C GLN A 284 0.26 -4.26 35.81
N PHE A 285 -0.28 -5.24 35.08
CA PHE A 285 -1.40 -6.06 35.54
C PHE A 285 -0.96 -7.29 36.34
N SER A 286 0.35 -7.58 36.36
CA SER A 286 0.93 -8.81 36.93
C SER A 286 0.18 -10.03 36.39
N VAL A 287 0.24 -10.20 35.07
CA VAL A 287 -0.40 -11.32 34.38
C VAL A 287 0.41 -12.60 34.58
N ASP A 288 -0.28 -13.73 34.60
CA ASP A 288 0.34 -15.03 34.88
C ASP A 288 0.74 -15.76 33.58
N LEU A 289 0.09 -15.43 32.45
CA LEU A 289 0.51 -15.84 31.10
C LEU A 289 0.01 -14.88 30.00
N VAL A 290 0.61 -14.97 28.81
CA VAL A 290 0.14 -14.31 27.58
C VAL A 290 -0.47 -15.34 26.63
N ALA A 291 -1.56 -14.96 25.96
CA ALA A 291 -2.19 -15.71 24.87
C ALA A 291 -2.17 -14.83 23.60
N ASP A 292 -1.28 -15.15 22.65
CA ASP A 292 -1.21 -14.51 21.33
C ASP A 292 -1.96 -15.34 20.29
N THR A 293 -2.99 -14.73 19.67
CA THR A 293 -3.76 -15.36 18.58
C THR A 293 -3.18 -15.12 17.18
N GLY A 294 -1.94 -14.63 17.10
CA GLY A 294 -1.09 -14.71 15.90
C GLY A 294 -1.12 -13.47 15.02
N ASP A 295 -0.52 -13.60 13.84
CA ASP A 295 -0.09 -12.51 12.96
C ASP A 295 0.99 -11.64 13.61
N THR A 296 1.99 -12.34 14.14
CA THR A 296 3.25 -11.79 14.63
C THR A 296 4.04 -11.11 13.49
N THR A 297 3.93 -11.61 12.25
CA THR A 297 4.67 -11.13 11.07
C THR A 297 3.77 -10.61 9.94
N ASP A 298 4.33 -9.84 9.00
CA ASP A 298 3.55 -9.18 7.93
C ASP A 298 3.58 -9.96 6.59
N TRP A 299 4.72 -10.58 6.28
CA TRP A 299 4.92 -11.47 5.12
C TRP A 299 5.47 -12.85 5.50
N GLY A 300 5.69 -13.10 6.79
CA GLY A 300 6.26 -14.36 7.30
C GLY A 300 7.65 -14.67 6.74
N SER A 301 8.40 -13.66 6.27
CA SER A 301 9.72 -13.91 5.67
C SER A 301 10.74 -14.36 6.73
N PRO A 302 11.80 -15.11 6.35
CA PRO A 302 12.77 -15.62 7.33
C PRO A 302 13.45 -14.55 8.19
N ARG A 303 13.57 -13.32 7.67
CA ARG A 303 14.18 -12.17 8.39
C ARG A 303 13.19 -11.48 9.32
N GLU A 304 11.93 -11.36 8.92
CA GLU A 304 10.85 -10.85 9.77
C GLU A 304 10.65 -11.78 10.96
N ALA A 305 10.50 -13.07 10.69
CA ALA A 305 10.36 -14.11 11.69
C ALA A 305 11.52 -14.10 12.70
N SER A 306 12.78 -14.07 12.23
CA SER A 306 13.92 -14.10 13.15
C SER A 306 14.06 -12.82 13.96
N LEU A 307 13.96 -11.64 13.32
CA LEU A 307 14.25 -10.36 13.97
C LEU A 307 13.13 -9.92 14.91
N TYR A 308 11.87 -10.16 14.55
CA TYR A 308 10.74 -9.67 15.34
C TYR A 308 10.39 -10.59 16.51
N ALA A 309 10.69 -11.89 16.41
CA ALA A 309 10.56 -12.82 17.54
C ALA A 309 11.57 -12.53 18.67
N GLU A 310 12.66 -11.79 18.42
CA GLU A 310 13.60 -11.36 19.49
C GLU A 310 12.91 -10.55 20.61
N GLY A 311 11.77 -9.90 20.32
CA GLY A 311 10.98 -9.19 21.34
C GLY A 311 10.23 -10.09 22.33
N VAL A 312 10.07 -11.40 22.07
CA VAL A 312 9.42 -12.30 23.04
C VAL A 312 10.31 -12.59 24.26
N ASP A 313 11.62 -12.35 24.15
CA ASP A 313 12.62 -12.50 25.23
C ASP A 313 12.43 -11.47 26.36
N GLN A 314 11.68 -10.37 26.12
CA GLN A 314 11.35 -9.36 27.15
C GLN A 314 10.06 -9.70 27.94
N ILE A 315 9.44 -10.86 27.70
CA ILE A 315 8.22 -11.30 28.38
C ILE A 315 8.55 -12.48 29.32
N ASP A 316 8.67 -12.20 30.63
CA ASP A 316 9.08 -13.17 31.67
C ASP A 316 8.09 -14.33 31.94
N VAL A 317 6.88 -14.31 31.37
CA VAL A 317 5.77 -15.24 31.66
C VAL A 317 5.50 -16.21 30.50
N PRO A 318 4.87 -17.39 30.73
CA PRO A 318 4.50 -18.32 29.67
C PRO A 318 3.74 -17.64 28.53
N TYR A 319 4.21 -17.86 27.30
CA TYR A 319 3.71 -17.18 26.11
C TYR A 319 3.05 -18.20 25.17
N VAL A 320 1.74 -18.41 25.33
CA VAL A 320 0.97 -19.34 24.51
C VAL A 320 0.64 -18.68 23.17
N TRP A 321 0.90 -19.38 22.06
CA TRP A 321 0.86 -18.80 20.72
C TRP A 321 0.23 -19.74 19.70
N VAL A 322 -0.66 -19.22 18.85
CA VAL A 322 -1.16 -19.90 17.65
C VAL A 322 -0.77 -19.13 16.38
N LYS A 323 -0.39 -19.87 15.32
CA LYS A 323 0.08 -19.28 14.07
C LYS A 323 -1.03 -18.56 13.30
N GLY A 324 -0.86 -17.26 13.03
CA GLY A 324 -1.79 -16.49 12.19
C GLY A 324 -1.67 -16.74 10.68
N ASN A 325 -2.49 -16.09 9.84
CA ASN A 325 -2.44 -16.33 8.38
C ASN A 325 -1.30 -15.61 7.66
N HIS A 326 -0.68 -14.59 8.25
CA HIS A 326 0.53 -13.94 7.76
C HIS A 326 1.81 -14.63 8.29
N ASP A 327 1.68 -15.48 9.31
CA ASP A 327 2.80 -16.23 9.89
C ASP A 327 3.12 -17.51 9.10
N SER A 328 4.42 -17.72 8.84
CA SER A 328 4.93 -18.85 8.07
C SER A 328 5.59 -19.92 8.96
N ALA A 329 6.02 -21.02 8.36
CA ALA A 329 6.85 -22.02 9.04
C ALA A 329 8.18 -21.43 9.58
N HIS A 330 8.65 -20.28 9.06
CA HIS A 330 9.78 -19.56 9.65
C HIS A 330 9.38 -18.84 10.94
N THR A 331 8.19 -18.22 11.00
CA THR A 331 7.67 -17.60 12.23
C THR A 331 7.47 -18.66 13.31
N VAL A 332 6.83 -19.79 12.98
CA VAL A 332 6.71 -20.95 13.88
C VAL A 332 8.08 -21.40 14.41
N SER A 333 9.08 -21.52 13.52
CA SER A 333 10.45 -21.93 13.88
C SER A 333 11.25 -20.89 14.67
N ALA A 334 10.83 -19.63 14.67
CA ALA A 334 11.45 -18.56 15.46
C ALA A 334 10.82 -18.49 16.86
N MET A 335 9.48 -18.46 16.93
CA MET A 335 8.72 -18.47 18.19
C MET A 335 9.05 -19.72 19.03
N SER A 336 9.07 -20.91 18.41
CA SER A 336 9.45 -22.17 19.10
C SER A 336 10.96 -22.33 19.42
N SER A 337 11.77 -21.28 19.29
CA SER A 337 13.17 -21.28 19.74
C SER A 337 13.39 -20.72 21.15
N TYR A 338 12.34 -20.20 21.78
CA TYR A 338 12.34 -19.66 23.14
C TYR A 338 11.66 -20.65 24.11
N ASP A 339 12.32 -20.97 25.23
CA ASP A 339 11.89 -22.05 26.15
C ASP A 339 10.54 -21.76 26.86
N HIS A 340 10.09 -20.50 26.92
CA HIS A 340 8.81 -20.07 27.52
C HIS A 340 7.65 -19.94 26.52
N VAL A 341 7.91 -20.11 25.22
CA VAL A 341 6.88 -19.98 24.17
C VAL A 341 6.24 -21.33 23.88
N ILE A 342 4.92 -21.39 24.07
CA ILE A 342 4.11 -22.60 23.91
C ILE A 342 3.30 -22.49 22.61
N VAL A 343 3.87 -22.99 21.52
CA VAL A 343 3.21 -23.08 20.21
C VAL A 343 2.18 -24.22 20.22
N LEU A 344 0.92 -23.92 19.88
CA LEU A 344 -0.17 -24.91 19.78
C LEU A 344 -0.62 -25.12 18.32
N ASP A 345 -0.68 -26.37 17.84
CA ASP A 345 -1.23 -26.70 16.53
C ASP A 345 -2.10 -27.98 16.55
N GLY A 346 -3.26 -27.88 17.20
CA GLY A 346 -4.19 -28.99 17.42
C GLY A 346 -3.91 -29.72 18.72
N ASP A 347 -3.39 -28.99 19.70
CA ASP A 347 -2.89 -29.48 20.99
C ASP A 347 -3.68 -28.86 22.15
N VAL A 348 -3.56 -29.47 23.33
CA VAL A 348 -4.11 -28.98 24.60
C VAL A 348 -3.03 -29.05 25.67
N VAL A 349 -2.90 -28.00 26.47
CA VAL A 349 -1.89 -27.82 27.52
C VAL A 349 -2.53 -27.28 28.80
N GLU A 350 -1.83 -27.43 29.93
CA GLU A 350 -2.17 -26.80 31.21
C GLU A 350 -1.07 -25.79 31.55
N VAL A 351 -1.44 -24.52 31.76
CA VAL A 351 -0.50 -23.39 31.99
C VAL A 351 -1.05 -22.54 33.13
N GLU A 352 -0.27 -22.36 34.21
CA GLU A 352 -0.69 -21.70 35.46
C GLU A 352 -2.06 -22.16 36.02
N GLY A 353 -2.43 -23.43 35.77
CA GLY A 353 -3.70 -24.05 36.20
C GLY A 353 -4.86 -23.90 35.21
N LEU A 354 -4.69 -23.16 34.11
CA LEU A 354 -5.70 -23.01 33.05
C LEU A 354 -5.47 -24.03 31.94
N THR A 355 -6.55 -24.73 31.51
CA THR A 355 -6.47 -25.69 30.40
C THR A 355 -6.70 -24.96 29.07
N ILE A 356 -5.65 -24.83 28.26
CA ILE A 356 -5.67 -24.05 27.02
C ILE A 356 -5.49 -25.00 25.82
N ALA A 357 -6.42 -24.94 24.89
CA ALA A 357 -6.35 -25.63 23.60
C ALA A 357 -6.04 -24.63 22.48
N GLY A 358 -5.32 -25.03 21.43
CA GLY A 358 -5.01 -24.11 20.33
C GLY A 358 -4.74 -24.80 18.99
N VAL A 359 -5.04 -24.10 17.88
CA VAL A 359 -4.76 -24.60 16.53
C VAL A 359 -4.29 -23.48 15.60
N ALA A 360 -3.31 -23.79 14.74
CA ALA A 360 -2.82 -22.88 13.73
C ALA A 360 -3.89 -22.56 12.66
N ASP A 361 -3.81 -21.35 12.09
CA ASP A 361 -4.45 -21.06 10.81
C ASP A 361 -3.78 -21.92 9.72
N PRO A 362 -4.53 -22.78 9.00
CA PRO A 362 -3.99 -23.63 7.94
C PRO A 362 -3.57 -22.84 6.69
N ARG A 363 -3.93 -21.55 6.60
CA ARG A 363 -3.53 -20.65 5.52
C ARG A 363 -2.12 -20.10 5.75
N PHE A 364 -1.51 -19.70 4.64
CA PHE A 364 -0.44 -18.72 4.62
C PHE A 364 -0.75 -17.78 3.44
N THR A 365 -1.33 -16.62 3.76
CA THR A 365 -1.90 -15.68 2.78
C THR A 365 -1.46 -14.24 3.05
N PRO A 366 -0.14 -13.96 3.10
CA PRO A 366 0.35 -12.61 3.35
C PRO A 366 0.04 -11.62 2.21
N ASP A 367 -0.04 -12.14 0.98
CA ASP A 367 -0.56 -11.40 -0.16
C ASP A 367 -2.09 -11.61 -0.26
N LYS A 368 -2.86 -10.51 -0.17
CA LYS A 368 -4.32 -10.54 -0.32
C LYS A 368 -4.78 -10.76 -1.78
N THR A 369 -3.87 -10.77 -2.75
CA THR A 369 -4.16 -10.96 -4.19
C THR A 369 -3.98 -12.40 -4.69
N ASP A 370 -3.24 -13.26 -3.97
CA ASP A 370 -3.00 -14.68 -4.32
C ASP A 370 -3.73 -15.65 -3.36
N GLN A 371 -4.89 -15.23 -2.86
CA GLN A 371 -5.70 -16.06 -1.95
C GLN A 371 -6.48 -17.15 -2.70
N PRO A 372 -6.64 -18.35 -2.11
CA PRO A 372 -7.53 -19.38 -2.64
C PRO A 372 -9.00 -18.93 -2.61
N SER A 373 -9.84 -19.54 -3.47
CA SER A 373 -11.28 -19.29 -3.50
C SER A 373 -11.94 -19.47 -2.13
N SER A 374 -12.84 -18.57 -1.73
CA SER A 374 -13.36 -18.50 -0.36
C SER A 374 -13.91 -19.83 0.17
N GLU A 375 -14.74 -20.56 -0.59
CA GLU A 375 -15.28 -21.88 -0.19
C GLU A 375 -14.20 -22.90 0.19
N TYR A 376 -13.00 -22.80 -0.40
CA TYR A 376 -11.85 -23.65 -0.07
C TYR A 376 -11.10 -23.12 1.16
N ALA A 377 -10.95 -21.81 1.31
CA ALA A 377 -10.38 -21.18 2.50
C ALA A 377 -11.25 -21.46 3.75
N GLU A 378 -12.55 -21.17 3.66
CA GLU A 378 -13.58 -21.47 4.66
C GLU A 378 -13.52 -22.94 5.09
N ARG A 379 -13.38 -23.87 4.13
CA ARG A 379 -13.28 -25.30 4.45
C ARG A 379 -12.02 -25.66 5.21
N MET A 380 -10.86 -25.13 4.82
CA MET A 380 -9.62 -25.36 5.59
C MET A 380 -9.75 -24.85 7.02
N LEU A 381 -10.34 -23.67 7.23
CA LEU A 381 -10.56 -23.10 8.57
C LEU A 381 -11.46 -24.00 9.44
N LEU A 382 -12.55 -24.51 8.86
CA LEU A 382 -13.44 -25.47 9.54
C LEU A 382 -12.76 -26.82 9.80
N ASP A 383 -11.98 -27.34 8.85
CA ASP A 383 -11.21 -28.59 9.02
C ASP A 383 -10.15 -28.44 10.14
N SER A 384 -9.57 -27.24 10.34
CA SER A 384 -8.67 -26.96 11.48
C SER A 384 -9.44 -26.81 12.81
N GLY A 385 -10.61 -26.17 12.80
CA GLY A 385 -11.50 -26.10 13.96
C GLY A 385 -12.03 -27.48 14.41
N GLU A 386 -12.36 -28.37 13.49
CA GLU A 386 -12.74 -29.76 13.77
C GLU A 386 -11.57 -30.58 14.35
N ARG A 387 -10.32 -30.26 13.96
CA ARG A 387 -9.12 -30.84 14.57
C ARG A 387 -8.91 -30.34 16.01
N LEU A 388 -9.16 -29.05 16.27
CA LEU A 388 -9.14 -28.49 17.62
C LEU A 388 -10.23 -29.09 18.52
N LYS A 389 -11.46 -29.20 18.02
CA LYS A 389 -12.57 -29.91 18.66
C LYS A 389 -12.17 -31.33 19.08
N GLN A 390 -11.56 -32.09 18.17
CA GLN A 390 -11.05 -33.42 18.47
C GLN A 390 -9.93 -33.41 19.52
N ALA A 391 -9.04 -32.41 19.54
CA ALA A 391 -8.03 -32.29 20.58
C ALA A 391 -8.65 -32.09 21.97
N ILE A 392 -9.59 -31.13 22.10
CA ILE A 392 -10.34 -30.83 23.32
C ILE A 392 -11.09 -32.08 23.82
N GLN A 393 -11.84 -32.75 22.94
CA GLN A 393 -12.61 -33.96 23.30
C GLN A 393 -11.71 -35.14 23.71
N ASN A 394 -10.53 -35.31 23.10
CA ASN A 394 -9.58 -36.36 23.47
C ASN A 394 -8.83 -36.05 24.78
N HIS A 395 -8.65 -34.76 25.11
CA HIS A 395 -8.08 -34.32 26.38
C HIS A 395 -9.08 -34.46 27.54
N GLY A 396 -10.37 -34.23 27.26
CA GLY A 396 -11.45 -34.24 28.25
C GLY A 396 -11.94 -32.83 28.63
N GLY A 397 -11.84 -31.87 27.72
CA GLY A 397 -12.23 -30.47 27.93
C GLY A 397 -11.06 -29.49 27.96
N ALA A 398 -11.37 -28.20 27.81
CA ALA A 398 -10.47 -27.07 27.97
C ALA A 398 -11.26 -25.83 28.45
N ASP A 399 -10.59 -24.91 29.15
CA ASP A 399 -11.16 -23.67 29.67
C ASP A 399 -11.16 -22.55 28.61
N VAL A 400 -10.13 -22.57 27.76
CA VAL A 400 -9.92 -21.61 26.67
C VAL A 400 -9.51 -22.35 25.39
N ALA A 401 -10.10 -21.98 24.25
CA ALA A 401 -9.58 -22.33 22.93
C ALA A 401 -8.95 -21.09 22.25
N MET A 402 -7.84 -21.29 21.53
CA MET A 402 -7.17 -20.26 20.73
C MET A 402 -7.22 -20.62 19.25
N VAL A 403 -7.73 -19.70 18.44
CA VAL A 403 -7.70 -19.74 16.98
C VAL A 403 -7.24 -18.40 16.44
N HIS A 404 -6.82 -18.31 15.18
CA HIS A 404 -6.52 -17.00 14.58
C HIS A 404 -7.79 -16.34 14.01
N ASP A 405 -8.41 -16.97 13.00
CA ASP A 405 -9.66 -16.47 12.41
C ASP A 405 -10.87 -16.92 13.26
N PRO A 406 -11.75 -16.00 13.71
CA PRO A 406 -13.02 -16.34 14.37
C PRO A 406 -13.86 -17.38 13.62
N PHE A 407 -13.73 -17.49 12.29
CA PHE A 407 -14.42 -18.53 11.50
C PHE A 407 -13.99 -19.97 11.86
N MET A 408 -12.75 -20.16 12.36
CA MET A 408 -12.24 -21.45 12.85
C MET A 408 -12.91 -21.89 14.16
N ALA A 409 -13.57 -20.98 14.90
CA ALA A 409 -14.18 -21.27 16.19
C ALA A 409 -15.51 -22.04 16.08
N GLN A 410 -16.15 -22.06 14.90
CA GLN A 410 -17.49 -22.66 14.73
C GLN A 410 -17.60 -24.15 15.18
N PRO A 411 -16.61 -25.03 14.97
CA PRO A 411 -16.69 -26.41 15.44
C PRO A 411 -16.48 -26.59 16.95
N VAL A 412 -15.93 -25.60 17.67
CA VAL A 412 -15.67 -25.70 19.13
C VAL A 412 -16.72 -25.01 19.99
N VAL A 413 -17.76 -24.42 19.38
CA VAL A 413 -18.93 -23.91 20.11
C VAL A 413 -19.62 -25.06 20.86
N GLY A 414 -19.85 -24.88 22.16
CA GLY A 414 -20.34 -25.90 23.09
C GLY A 414 -19.28 -26.86 23.65
N GLU A 415 -18.00 -26.69 23.29
CA GLU A 415 -16.90 -27.57 23.74
C GLU A 415 -15.92 -26.84 24.69
N VAL A 416 -15.96 -25.50 24.72
CA VAL A 416 -15.18 -24.62 25.62
C VAL A 416 -16.00 -23.39 26.04
N PRO A 417 -15.77 -22.83 27.24
CA PRO A 417 -16.44 -21.58 27.66
C PRO A 417 -15.97 -20.36 26.87
N ILE A 418 -14.65 -20.21 26.65
CA ILE A 418 -14.06 -19.04 25.99
C ILE A 418 -13.31 -19.47 24.72
N VAL A 419 -13.49 -18.73 23.62
CA VAL A 419 -12.63 -18.81 22.44
C VAL A 419 -11.96 -17.46 22.19
N LEU A 420 -10.63 -17.44 22.16
CA LEU A 420 -9.82 -16.27 21.80
C LEU A 420 -9.51 -16.29 20.30
N SER A 421 -9.56 -15.11 19.66
CA SER A 421 -9.27 -14.93 18.24
C SER A 421 -8.75 -13.54 17.88
N GLY A 422 -8.25 -13.37 16.65
CA GLY A 422 -7.77 -12.09 16.10
C GLY A 422 -8.18 -11.92 14.65
N HIS A 423 -7.21 -11.67 13.75
CA HIS A 423 -7.33 -11.65 12.29
C HIS A 423 -8.24 -10.55 11.68
N LYS A 424 -9.21 -10.02 12.43
CA LYS A 424 -10.14 -8.99 11.98
C LYS A 424 -9.68 -7.56 12.37
N HIS A 425 -8.54 -7.42 13.08
CA HIS A 425 -8.00 -6.15 13.59
C HIS A 425 -9.00 -5.28 14.38
N ARG A 426 -10.10 -5.87 14.88
CA ARG A 426 -11.22 -5.16 15.50
C ARG A 426 -11.80 -6.02 16.61
N ARG A 427 -11.72 -5.51 17.84
CA ARG A 427 -12.26 -6.20 19.01
C ARG A 427 -13.77 -6.45 18.88
N VAL A 428 -14.18 -7.69 19.05
CA VAL A 428 -15.58 -8.14 19.08
C VAL A 428 -15.73 -9.19 20.16
N ILE A 429 -16.76 -9.03 21.01
CA ILE A 429 -17.12 -10.03 22.01
C ILE A 429 -18.54 -10.46 21.70
N GLU A 430 -18.74 -11.75 21.42
CA GLU A 430 -20.04 -12.31 21.06
C GLU A 430 -20.32 -13.65 21.72
N TYR A 431 -21.56 -13.85 22.14
CA TYR A 431 -22.03 -15.15 22.58
C TYR A 431 -22.30 -16.04 21.36
N MET A 432 -21.56 -17.13 21.23
CA MET A 432 -21.57 -18.00 20.05
C MET A 432 -22.66 -19.08 20.09
N GLY A 433 -23.14 -19.42 21.28
CA GLY A 433 -24.08 -20.52 21.51
C GLY A 433 -23.55 -21.55 22.52
N MET A 434 -24.47 -22.31 23.13
CA MET A 434 -24.16 -23.44 24.01
C MET A 434 -23.12 -23.12 25.10
N GLY A 435 -23.26 -21.96 25.75
CA GLY A 435 -22.35 -21.48 26.80
C GLY A 435 -21.02 -20.86 26.32
N THR A 436 -20.66 -20.97 25.04
CA THR A 436 -19.41 -20.41 24.50
C THR A 436 -19.50 -18.91 24.21
N ILE A 437 -18.49 -18.16 24.65
CA ILE A 437 -18.25 -16.76 24.30
C ILE A 437 -17.00 -16.66 23.41
N GLY A 438 -17.15 -16.06 22.24
CA GLY A 438 -16.04 -15.68 21.36
C GLY A 438 -15.54 -14.28 21.71
N MET A 439 -14.23 -14.15 21.86
CA MET A 439 -13.52 -12.89 22.11
C MET A 439 -12.46 -12.72 21.02
N THR A 440 -12.81 -11.94 20.01
CA THR A 440 -11.89 -11.47 18.97
C THR A 440 -11.23 -10.19 19.47
N GLU A 441 -9.90 -10.11 19.43
CA GLU A 441 -9.15 -8.92 19.83
C GLU A 441 -9.10 -7.88 18.70
N GLY A 442 -8.71 -6.65 19.05
CA GLY A 442 -8.22 -5.69 18.08
C GLY A 442 -6.82 -6.05 17.59
N SER A 443 -6.14 -5.10 16.98
CA SER A 443 -4.72 -5.26 16.64
C SER A 443 -3.84 -4.67 17.74
N THR A 444 -3.10 -5.53 18.44
CA THR A 444 -2.05 -5.14 19.39
C THR A 444 -0.94 -4.37 18.68
N GLY A 445 -0.66 -4.74 17.43
CA GLY A 445 0.24 -4.02 16.53
C GLY A 445 -0.31 -2.75 15.89
N ALA A 446 -1.59 -2.39 16.10
CA ALA A 446 -2.28 -1.32 15.37
C ALA A 446 -2.13 -1.40 13.83
N ALA A 447 -2.18 -2.62 13.27
CA ALA A 447 -1.85 -2.97 11.88
C ALA A 447 -0.40 -2.71 11.42
N GLY A 448 0.56 -2.64 12.34
CA GLY A 448 1.97 -2.73 11.99
C GLY A 448 2.50 -1.54 11.21
N LEU A 449 3.43 -1.79 10.29
CA LEU A 449 3.88 -0.77 9.34
C LEU A 449 2.80 -0.39 8.31
N ARG A 450 1.78 -1.25 8.12
CA ARG A 450 0.62 -0.98 7.24
C ARG A 450 -0.32 0.08 7.83
N ALA A 451 -0.19 0.42 9.12
CA ALA A 451 -0.90 1.53 9.76
C ALA A 451 -0.72 2.87 9.02
N LEU A 452 0.42 3.05 8.32
CA LEU A 452 0.76 4.24 7.56
C LEU A 452 -0.10 4.43 6.29
N ASP A 453 -0.74 3.37 5.79
CA ASP A 453 -1.57 3.40 4.58
C ASP A 453 -3.05 3.66 4.89
N LEU A 454 -3.43 3.72 6.16
CA LEU A 454 -4.82 3.88 6.63
C LEU A 454 -5.26 5.34 6.64
N SER A 455 -6.55 5.58 6.38
CA SER A 455 -7.18 6.91 6.45
C SER A 455 -7.26 7.50 7.87
N SER A 456 -7.20 6.62 8.87
CA SER A 456 -7.27 6.92 10.30
C SER A 456 -6.33 5.94 11.01
N PRO A 457 -5.52 6.40 11.98
CA PRO A 457 -4.64 5.52 12.73
C PRO A 457 -5.45 4.50 13.54
N MET A 458 -5.07 3.22 13.48
CA MET A 458 -5.57 2.23 14.43
C MET A 458 -5.01 2.49 15.83
N LYS A 459 -5.79 2.12 16.84
CA LYS A 459 -5.32 2.05 18.23
C LYS A 459 -4.63 0.71 18.47
N MET A 460 -3.61 0.70 19.33
CA MET A 460 -3.05 -0.55 19.85
C MET A 460 -4.05 -1.14 20.85
N GLN A 461 -4.43 -2.40 20.66
CA GLN A 461 -5.49 -3.06 21.42
C GLN A 461 -5.06 -4.41 21.98
N ALA A 462 -5.33 -4.62 23.28
CA ALA A 462 -5.14 -5.88 23.99
C ALA A 462 -6.15 -5.98 25.14
N SER A 463 -6.42 -7.18 25.65
CA SER A 463 -7.38 -7.39 26.75
C SER A 463 -6.77 -8.24 27.87
N VAL A 464 -7.07 -7.89 29.13
CA VAL A 464 -6.67 -8.68 30.31
C VAL A 464 -7.88 -9.43 30.83
N LEU A 465 -7.83 -10.77 30.77
CA LEU A 465 -8.88 -11.67 31.22
C LEU A 465 -8.56 -12.19 32.62
N TYR A 466 -9.58 -12.32 33.46
CA TYR A 466 -9.45 -12.75 34.87
C TYR A 466 -10.25 -14.04 35.05
N PHE A 467 -9.55 -15.18 35.14
CA PHE A 467 -10.15 -16.52 35.30
C PHE A 467 -10.09 -16.96 36.77
N ASP A 468 -11.08 -17.73 37.20
CA ASP A 468 -11.13 -18.31 38.55
C ASP A 468 -10.22 -19.54 38.67
N VAL A 469 -9.40 -19.61 39.73
CA VAL A 469 -8.37 -20.67 39.87
C VAL A 469 -8.94 -22.06 40.20
N GLU A 470 -10.12 -22.16 40.83
CA GLU A 470 -10.72 -23.46 41.16
C GLU A 470 -11.54 -24.03 39.99
N THR A 471 -12.15 -23.15 39.17
CA THR A 471 -13.15 -23.54 38.16
C THR A 471 -12.77 -23.27 36.71
N GLY A 472 -11.73 -22.46 36.44
CA GLY A 472 -11.38 -22.01 35.09
C GLY A 472 -12.42 -21.06 34.45
N ALA A 473 -13.44 -20.63 35.20
CA ALA A 473 -14.50 -19.76 34.68
C ALA A 473 -14.05 -18.28 34.61
N LEU A 474 -14.44 -17.57 33.55
CA LEU A 474 -14.10 -16.15 33.40
C LEU A 474 -14.88 -15.27 34.42
N LYS A 475 -14.15 -14.57 35.29
CA LYS A 475 -14.70 -13.64 36.31
C LYS A 475 -14.95 -12.24 35.76
N ALA A 476 -14.01 -11.74 34.95
CA ALA A 476 -13.99 -10.38 34.42
C ALA A 476 -13.02 -10.25 33.23
N TYR A 477 -13.09 -9.13 32.50
CA TYR A 477 -12.07 -8.74 31.52
C TYR A 477 -11.94 -7.21 31.41
N ASP A 478 -10.71 -6.72 31.20
CA ASP A 478 -10.41 -5.33 30.85
C ASP A 478 -10.09 -5.21 29.37
N ASN A 479 -10.86 -4.40 28.65
CA ASN A 479 -10.55 -3.99 27.28
C ASN A 479 -9.63 -2.75 27.32
N ILE A 480 -8.41 -2.84 26.78
CA ILE A 480 -7.43 -1.74 26.77
C ILE A 480 -7.23 -1.24 25.34
N SER A 481 -7.22 0.08 25.13
CA SER A 481 -6.89 0.68 23.83
C SER A 481 -5.99 1.92 24.01
N VAL A 482 -4.94 2.04 23.22
CA VAL A 482 -3.99 3.16 23.24
C VAL A 482 -3.92 3.82 21.86
N GLY A 483 -4.05 5.14 21.81
CA GLY A 483 -3.91 5.96 20.60
C GLY A 483 -2.55 5.78 19.91
N ALA A 484 -2.53 5.98 18.59
CA ALA A 484 -1.30 5.89 17.81
C ALA A 484 -0.34 7.06 18.10
N ILE A 485 0.86 6.99 17.51
CA ILE A 485 1.93 7.98 17.66
C ILE A 485 1.42 9.41 17.37
N GLY A 486 1.21 10.19 18.43
CA GLY A 486 0.72 11.57 18.37
C GLY A 486 -0.63 11.81 19.05
N GLU A 487 -1.39 10.76 19.39
CA GLU A 487 -2.67 10.85 20.09
C GLU A 487 -2.55 10.44 21.56
N SER A 488 -3.03 11.30 22.48
CA SER A 488 -3.01 11.05 23.93
C SER A 488 -4.33 10.46 24.44
N ASP A 489 -4.84 9.43 23.76
CA ASP A 489 -6.14 8.81 24.07
C ASP A 489 -5.93 7.36 24.53
N ILE A 490 -6.02 7.14 25.84
CA ILE A 490 -5.91 5.82 26.48
C ILE A 490 -7.26 5.48 27.11
N SER A 491 -7.84 4.35 26.72
CA SER A 491 -9.05 3.81 27.33
C SER A 491 -8.81 2.45 27.98
N LEU A 492 -9.37 2.28 29.18
CA LEU A 492 -9.53 1.01 29.86
C LEU A 492 -11.01 0.87 30.21
N GLN A 493 -11.64 -0.22 29.77
CA GLN A 493 -13.01 -0.56 30.10
C GLN A 493 -13.05 -1.92 30.80
N ARG A 494 -13.33 -1.91 32.11
CA ARG A 494 -13.54 -3.11 32.92
C ARG A 494 -14.96 -3.63 32.75
N ASN A 495 -15.08 -4.93 32.52
CA ASN A 495 -16.35 -5.64 32.44
C ASN A 495 -16.30 -6.82 33.43
N VAL A 496 -17.32 -6.94 34.28
CA VAL A 496 -17.40 -7.98 35.32
C VAL A 496 -18.54 -8.93 34.99
N ILE A 497 -18.27 -10.23 35.01
CA ILE A 497 -19.27 -11.28 34.80
C ILE A 497 -19.92 -11.60 36.15
N PRO A 498 -21.26 -11.43 36.29
CA PRO A 498 -21.98 -11.80 37.51
C PRO A 498 -21.83 -13.28 37.84
N GLU A 499 -21.81 -13.64 39.12
CA GLU A 499 -21.51 -15.02 39.57
C GLU A 499 -22.44 -16.10 38.97
N GLY A 500 -23.69 -15.77 38.66
CA GLY A 500 -24.64 -16.68 38.02
C GLY A 500 -24.53 -16.79 36.49
N ASP A 501 -23.71 -15.95 35.87
CA ASP A 501 -23.49 -15.89 34.41
C ASP A 501 -22.07 -16.39 34.03
N ARG A 502 -21.28 -16.85 35.02
CA ARG A 502 -19.97 -17.47 34.80
C ARG A 502 -20.15 -18.93 34.40
N ILE A 503 -19.37 -19.38 33.43
CA ILE A 503 -19.43 -20.72 32.85
C ILE A 503 -18.03 -21.32 32.91
N SER A 504 -17.90 -22.47 33.56
CA SER A 504 -16.70 -23.33 33.51
C SER A 504 -16.83 -24.38 32.42
N LYS A 505 -15.74 -25.10 32.11
CA LYS A 505 -15.80 -26.24 31.19
C LYS A 505 -16.72 -27.37 31.68
N ASP A 506 -16.87 -27.52 33.00
CA ASP A 506 -17.71 -28.54 33.63
C ASP A 506 -19.22 -28.21 33.53
N ASP A 507 -19.58 -26.93 33.37
CA ASP A 507 -20.98 -26.49 33.23
C ASP A 507 -21.58 -26.76 31.84
N LEU A 508 -20.74 -26.95 30.81
CA LEU A 508 -21.17 -27.12 29.42
C LEU A 508 -21.99 -28.41 29.21
N ASP A 509 -21.66 -29.47 29.94
CA ASP A 509 -22.32 -30.78 29.86
C ASP A 509 -23.78 -30.78 30.41
N ASP A 510 -24.15 -29.81 31.25
CA ASP A 510 -25.51 -29.64 31.82
C ASP A 510 -26.21 -28.36 31.30
N TRP A 511 -25.65 -27.70 30.27
CA TRP A 511 -26.03 -26.34 29.89
C TRP A 511 -27.36 -26.26 29.12
N SER A 512 -28.40 -25.77 29.80
CA SER A 512 -29.68 -25.39 29.17
C SER A 512 -29.74 -23.89 28.89
N GLU A 513 -30.16 -23.48 27.69
CA GLU A 513 -30.24 -22.07 27.29
C GLU A 513 -30.95 -21.18 28.34
N PRO A 514 -30.32 -20.10 28.84
CA PRO A 514 -30.96 -19.12 29.71
C PRO A 514 -31.95 -18.26 28.92
N ASP A 515 -33.03 -17.82 29.57
CA ASP A 515 -34.13 -17.03 28.97
C ASP A 515 -33.69 -15.65 28.39
N VAL A 516 -32.44 -15.23 28.61
CA VAL A 516 -31.88 -13.95 28.13
C VAL A 516 -30.44 -14.15 27.68
N ALA A 517 -30.17 -13.97 26.38
CA ALA A 517 -28.81 -13.84 25.87
C ALA A 517 -28.21 -12.48 26.29
N PRO A 518 -26.91 -12.38 26.58
CA PRO A 518 -26.27 -11.11 26.93
C PRO A 518 -26.42 -10.08 25.80
N GLU A 519 -26.67 -8.81 26.14
CA GLU A 519 -26.85 -7.75 25.13
C GLU A 519 -25.58 -7.61 24.28
N HIS A 520 -25.72 -7.73 22.94
CA HIS A 520 -24.63 -7.49 22.02
C HIS A 520 -24.13 -6.04 22.15
N VAL A 521 -22.98 -5.85 22.79
CA VAL A 521 -22.26 -4.57 22.82
C VAL A 521 -21.58 -4.35 21.46
N ARG A 522 -22.39 -4.05 20.44
CA ARG A 522 -21.88 -3.51 19.17
C ARG A 522 -21.48 -2.06 19.37
N GLU A 523 -20.19 -1.77 19.27
CA GLU A 523 -19.78 -0.47 18.75
C GLU A 523 -20.28 -0.33 17.30
N PRO A 524 -20.60 0.90 16.84
CA PRO A 524 -21.39 1.08 15.63
C PRO A 524 -20.65 0.69 14.33
N GLU A 525 -21.39 0.01 13.45
CA GLU A 525 -21.18 0.02 11.99
C GLU A 525 -21.23 1.49 11.48
N GLU A 526 -20.60 1.91 10.38
CA GLU A 526 -20.25 1.21 9.14
C GLU A 526 -19.25 2.08 8.32
N GLU A 527 -18.17 1.53 7.75
CA GLU A 527 -17.56 1.99 6.47
C GLU A 527 -16.53 0.95 5.98
N ASP A 528 -16.56 0.61 4.68
CA ASP A 528 -15.67 -0.36 4.04
C ASP A 528 -14.24 0.19 3.85
N TYR A 529 -13.21 -0.67 4.06
CA TYR A 529 -11.79 -0.42 3.78
C TYR A 529 -11.14 -1.61 3.06
#